data_AF-A0A2H9QIT8-F1
#
_entry.id   AF-A0A2H9QIT8-F1
#
_cell.length_a   1.000
_cell.length_b   1.000
_cell.length_c   1.000
_cell.angle_alpha   90.00
_cell.angle_beta   90.00
_cell.angle_gamma   90.00
#
_symmetry.space_group_name_H-M   'P 1'
#
loop_
_entity.id
_entity.type
_entity.pdbx_description
1 polymer ?
#
loop_
_entity_poly.entity_id
_entity_poly.type
_entity_poly.pdbx_seq_one_letter_code
_entity_poly.pdbx_strand_id
1 'polypeptide(L)'
;MSFKLITILKEWRITLMLLALIMSIFIINPRFETSGVMVTSVTSPASSYLSKGMIITNINGYDVANLTNYNEAVSNIKPGDQVIITYKEQGSFNQYITSTTYPFLAVEENNETKLGISVSSVPFSNLEFGLDLSGGTKVILKPESKVSDEELTNIVGILEQRLNIYGFKEIPINTVADLRGEQYIKIELPSSVSVENIEQLLESEGVFEARVGNTTVYTGEDILGVCLTGVDCVSRVTQSQGGYVFEFSLTVSEKGAEQFANKTGGLSSVNSMSDCYLNESIAFFLDGELLDNSELKISCNLKGVPERSPVIRGGAETLDEARDRMKSLKSMLQSQNLPVKLNIESIEVISPKLGQEFLQNILVVFLLSIISVDL
;
A
#
# COMPACT_ATOMS: atom_id res chain seq x y z
N MET A 1 -26.63 40.40 26.76
CA MET A 1 -26.09 39.47 25.74
C MET A 1 -26.70 38.07 25.85
N SER A 2 -26.78 37.47 27.05
CA SER A 2 -27.37 36.14 27.31
C SER A 2 -28.82 35.94 26.82
N PHE A 3 -29.71 36.94 26.98
CA PHE A 3 -31.12 36.80 26.58
C PHE A 3 -31.35 36.70 25.07
N LYS A 4 -30.52 37.35 24.23
CA LYS A 4 -30.63 37.27 22.77
C LYS A 4 -30.16 35.91 22.23
N LEU A 5 -29.15 35.31 22.86
CA LEU A 5 -28.62 34.00 22.47
C LEU A 5 -29.67 32.88 22.58
N ILE A 6 -30.48 32.92 23.65
CA ILE A 6 -31.54 31.93 23.90
C ILE A 6 -32.69 32.09 22.88
N THR A 7 -32.97 33.31 22.40
CA THR A 7 -33.97 33.56 21.36
C THR A 7 -33.52 33.03 20.00
N ILE A 8 -32.24 33.20 19.65
CA ILE A 8 -31.63 32.71 18.40
C ILE A 8 -31.64 31.18 18.35
N LEU A 9 -31.37 30.51 19.47
CA LEU A 9 -31.36 29.04 19.56
C LEU A 9 -32.75 28.38 19.46
N LYS A 10 -33.85 29.16 19.51
CA LYS A 10 -35.22 28.64 19.32
C LYS A 10 -35.61 28.48 17.85
N GLU A 11 -34.91 29.15 16.94
CA GLU A 11 -35.13 28.96 15.51
C GLU A 11 -34.60 27.59 15.09
N TRP A 12 -35.49 26.68 14.70
CA TRP A 12 -35.14 25.28 14.45
C TRP A 12 -34.03 25.11 13.39
N ARG A 13 -33.96 26.04 12.43
CA ARG A 13 -32.93 26.09 11.39
C ARG A 13 -31.54 26.31 11.98
N ILE A 14 -31.44 27.18 12.99
CA ILE A 14 -30.19 27.50 13.68
C ILE A 14 -29.78 26.35 14.59
N THR A 15 -30.75 25.74 15.30
CA THR A 15 -30.50 24.55 16.10
C THR A 15 -30.01 23.39 15.24
N LEU A 16 -30.62 23.15 14.07
CA LEU A 16 -30.20 22.12 13.11
C LEU A 16 -28.79 22.39 12.59
N MET A 17 -28.49 23.64 12.23
CA MET A 17 -27.15 24.04 11.76
C MET A 17 -26.08 23.80 12.83
N LEU A 18 -26.34 24.16 14.09
CA LEU A 18 -25.41 23.93 15.20
C LEU A 18 -25.24 22.44 15.50
N LEU A 19 -26.32 21.65 15.43
CA LEU A 19 -26.25 20.20 15.57
C LEU A 19 -25.38 19.58 14.46
N ALA A 20 -25.57 20.03 13.21
CA ALA A 20 -24.75 19.60 12.08
C ALA A 20 -23.27 20.01 12.24
N LEU A 21 -23.00 21.21 12.77
CA LEU A 21 -21.64 21.68 13.06
C LEU A 21 -20.97 20.86 14.18
N ILE A 22 -21.70 20.52 15.24
CA ILE A 22 -21.17 19.69 16.33
C ILE A 22 -20.89 18.28 15.81
N MET A 23 -21.81 17.71 15.00
CA MET A 23 -21.56 16.43 14.34
C MET A 23 -20.38 16.50 13.38
N SER A 24 -20.20 17.59 12.63
CA SER A 24 -19.07 17.72 11.72
C SER A 24 -17.75 17.79 12.48
N ILE A 25 -17.67 18.52 13.60
CA ILE A 25 -16.47 18.55 14.46
C ILE A 25 -16.16 17.14 14.99
N PHE A 26 -17.20 16.39 15.38
CA PHE A 26 -17.04 15.01 15.86
C PHE A 26 -16.54 14.07 14.75
N ILE A 27 -17.04 14.21 13.52
CA ILE A 27 -16.62 13.41 12.36
C ILE A 27 -15.21 13.78 11.90
N ILE A 28 -14.92 15.08 11.79
CA ILE A 28 -13.61 15.61 11.37
C ILE A 28 -12.53 15.25 12.40
N ASN A 29 -12.89 15.23 13.68
CA ASN A 29 -12.01 14.89 14.80
C ASN A 29 -10.65 15.61 14.74
N PRO A 30 -10.63 16.96 14.84
CA PRO A 30 -9.41 17.74 14.71
C PRO A 30 -8.39 17.42 15.81
N ARG A 31 -7.14 17.25 15.41
CA ARG A 31 -5.97 16.96 16.23
C ARG A 31 -5.17 18.25 16.38
N PHE A 32 -5.28 18.87 17.56
CA PHE A 32 -4.59 20.13 17.85
C PHE A 32 -3.13 19.94 18.27
N GLU A 33 -2.73 18.73 18.61
CA GLU A 33 -1.34 18.37 18.90
C GLU A 33 -0.78 17.53 17.74
N THR A 34 0.03 18.18 16.89
CA THR A 34 0.64 17.56 15.70
C THR A 34 2.14 17.28 15.87
N SER A 35 2.67 17.45 17.10
CA SER A 35 4.08 17.18 17.38
C SER A 35 4.36 15.69 17.26
N GLY A 36 5.25 15.34 16.33
CA GLY A 36 5.59 13.96 15.99
C GLY A 36 5.56 13.68 14.50
N VAL A 37 5.83 12.42 14.16
CA VAL A 37 5.61 11.88 12.82
C VAL A 37 4.75 10.63 12.90
N MET A 38 3.78 10.50 12.00
CA MET A 38 2.87 9.36 11.97
C MET A 38 3.50 8.20 11.22
N VAL A 39 3.41 7.00 11.78
CA VAL A 39 3.83 5.75 11.14
C VAL A 39 2.82 5.37 10.06
N THR A 40 3.27 5.28 8.81
CA THR A 40 2.44 4.91 7.66
C THR A 40 2.56 3.43 7.30
N SER A 41 3.76 2.86 7.44
CA SER A 41 4.01 1.43 7.27
C SER A 41 5.17 0.98 8.17
N VAL A 42 5.14 -0.30 8.56
CA VAL A 42 6.18 -0.90 9.40
C VAL A 42 6.53 -2.30 8.88
N THR A 43 7.81 -2.57 8.74
CA THR A 43 8.38 -3.87 8.40
C THR A 43 9.43 -4.28 9.45
N SER A 44 9.99 -5.49 9.33
CA SER A 44 11.08 -5.91 10.21
C SER A 44 12.28 -4.95 10.07
N PRO A 45 12.97 -4.57 11.16
CA PRO A 45 12.84 -5.06 12.55
C PRO A 45 11.76 -4.38 13.41
N ALA A 46 11.22 -3.22 13.01
CA ALA A 46 10.31 -2.43 13.85
C ALA A 46 8.87 -3.00 13.97
N SER A 47 8.47 -3.92 13.09
CA SER A 47 7.09 -4.45 13.00
C SER A 47 6.59 -5.19 14.24
N SER A 48 7.49 -5.60 15.14
CA SER A 48 7.12 -6.20 16.42
C SER A 48 6.72 -5.18 17.50
N TYR A 49 6.98 -3.90 17.27
CA TYR A 49 6.84 -2.84 18.27
C TYR A 49 5.98 -1.66 17.82
N LEU A 50 5.91 -1.42 16.51
CA LEU A 50 5.17 -0.31 15.92
C LEU A 50 4.10 -0.81 14.95
N SER A 51 3.03 -0.03 14.84
CA SER A 51 1.91 -0.26 13.94
C SER A 51 1.51 1.03 13.21
N LYS A 52 0.85 0.90 12.06
CA LYS A 52 0.28 2.02 11.30
C LYS A 52 -0.60 2.90 12.20
N GLY A 53 -0.42 4.21 12.11
CA GLY A 53 -1.18 5.22 12.87
C GLY A 53 -0.57 5.66 14.19
N MET A 54 0.46 4.98 14.69
CA MET A 54 1.24 5.45 15.85
C MET A 54 2.01 6.73 15.51
N ILE A 55 2.22 7.61 16.48
CA ILE A 55 2.93 8.87 16.30
C ILE A 55 4.26 8.81 17.04
N ILE A 56 5.38 8.77 16.32
CA ILE A 56 6.72 8.81 16.89
C ILE A 56 7.02 10.23 17.37
N THR A 57 7.53 10.33 18.59
CA THR A 57 7.85 11.60 19.27
C THR A 57 9.29 11.68 19.73
N ASN A 58 9.98 10.55 19.86
CA ASN A 58 11.40 10.51 20.19
C ASN A 58 12.07 9.26 19.60
N ILE A 59 13.33 9.39 19.18
CA ILE A 59 14.17 8.28 18.71
C ILE A 59 15.54 8.40 19.40
N ASN A 60 15.96 7.38 20.14
CA ASN A 60 17.26 7.36 20.84
C ASN A 60 17.54 8.59 21.72
N GLY A 61 16.50 9.18 22.32
CA GLY A 61 16.61 10.40 23.13
C GLY A 61 16.48 11.70 22.33
N TYR A 62 16.47 11.66 20.99
CA TYR A 62 16.23 12.82 20.13
C TYR A 62 14.74 13.08 19.95
N ASP A 63 14.31 14.31 20.25
CA ASP A 63 12.93 14.73 20.06
C ASP A 63 12.57 14.87 18.58
N VAL A 64 11.47 14.24 18.20
CA VAL A 64 10.94 14.23 16.84
C VAL A 64 9.64 15.03 16.84
N ALA A 65 9.71 16.30 16.43
CA ALA A 65 8.52 17.15 16.32
C ALA A 65 7.92 17.15 14.90
N ASN A 66 8.72 16.84 13.88
CA ASN A 66 8.36 16.87 12.46
C ASN A 66 9.28 15.96 11.63
N LEU A 67 9.01 15.86 10.32
CA LEU A 67 9.79 15.04 9.37
C LEU A 67 11.28 15.42 9.31
N THR A 68 11.63 16.69 9.45
CA THR A 68 13.03 17.12 9.45
C THR A 68 13.78 16.57 10.65
N ASN A 69 13.20 16.67 11.86
CA ASN A 69 13.81 16.10 13.06
C ASN A 69 13.87 14.57 13.01
N TYR A 70 12.86 13.93 12.43
CA TYR A 70 12.88 12.49 12.19
C TYR A 70 14.06 12.09 11.29
N ASN A 71 14.20 12.73 10.13
CA ASN A 71 15.28 12.44 9.19
C ASN A 71 16.66 12.67 9.83
N GLU A 72 16.81 13.74 10.61
CA GLU A 72 18.04 14.02 11.36
C GLU A 72 18.35 12.92 12.40
N ALA A 73 17.34 12.50 13.18
CA ALA A 73 17.49 11.45 14.19
C ALA A 73 17.87 10.10 13.58
N VAL A 74 17.32 9.77 12.40
CA VAL A 74 17.61 8.51 11.71
C VAL A 74 18.93 8.55 10.94
N SER A 75 19.34 9.70 10.41
CA SER A 75 20.55 9.85 9.56
C SER A 75 21.86 9.39 10.23
N ASN A 76 21.91 9.39 11.56
CA ASN A 76 23.11 9.03 12.32
C ASN A 76 23.13 7.55 12.75
N ILE A 77 22.07 6.78 12.47
CA ILE A 77 21.93 5.39 12.87
C ILE A 77 22.66 4.48 11.87
N LYS A 78 23.51 3.59 12.39
CA LYS A 78 24.29 2.63 11.61
C LYS A 78 23.75 1.21 11.80
N PRO A 79 24.04 0.29 10.86
CA PRO A 79 23.71 -1.12 11.07
C PRO A 79 24.34 -1.65 12.36
N GLY A 80 23.53 -2.35 13.16
CA GLY A 80 23.91 -2.88 14.47
C GLY A 80 23.67 -1.93 15.64
N ASP A 81 23.30 -0.66 15.42
CA ASP A 81 22.95 0.26 16.50
C ASP A 81 21.61 -0.13 17.14
N GLN A 82 21.50 0.10 18.44
CA GLN A 82 20.24 -0.02 19.16
C GLN A 82 19.34 1.19 18.89
N VAL A 83 18.07 0.90 18.62
CA VAL A 83 17.04 1.90 18.33
C VAL A 83 15.91 1.77 19.35
N ILE A 84 15.66 2.86 20.07
CA ILE A 84 14.61 3.01 21.07
C ILE A 84 13.68 4.12 20.59
N ILE A 85 12.38 3.83 20.51
CA ILE A 85 11.38 4.76 19.98
C ILE A 85 10.33 5.03 21.04
N THR A 86 10.05 6.31 21.29
CA THR A 86 8.88 6.74 22.07
C THR A 86 7.79 7.19 21.12
N TYR A 87 6.60 6.60 21.25
CA TYR A 87 5.46 6.85 20.39
C TYR A 87 4.18 7.08 21.19
N LYS A 88 3.22 7.75 20.55
CA LYS A 88 1.86 7.93 21.03
C LYS A 88 0.92 7.08 20.20
N GLU A 89 0.02 6.35 20.85
CA GLU A 89 -1.06 5.61 20.19
C GLU A 89 -2.41 6.09 20.71
N GLN A 90 -3.45 5.97 19.88
CA GLN A 90 -4.79 6.41 20.25
C GLN A 90 -5.45 5.35 21.14
N GLY A 91 -5.61 5.67 22.42
CA GLY A 91 -6.39 4.89 23.38
C GLY A 91 -7.89 5.15 23.28
N SER A 92 -8.66 4.58 24.21
CA SER A 92 -10.10 4.84 24.30
C SER A 92 -10.40 6.32 24.57
N PHE A 93 -11.51 6.82 24.01
CA PHE A 93 -11.97 8.20 24.20
C PHE A 93 -10.97 9.30 23.79
N ASN A 94 -10.24 9.10 22.69
CA ASN A 94 -9.28 10.07 22.12
C ASN A 94 -8.11 10.46 23.05
N GLN A 95 -7.82 9.66 24.07
CA GLN A 95 -6.61 9.88 24.87
C GLN A 95 -5.41 9.24 24.17
N TYR A 96 -4.31 9.98 24.04
CA TYR A 96 -3.06 9.40 23.56
C TYR A 96 -2.31 8.74 24.71
N ILE A 97 -1.93 7.48 24.52
CA ILE A 97 -1.07 6.74 25.45
C ILE A 97 0.35 6.85 24.91
N THR A 98 1.28 7.29 25.77
CA THR A 98 2.70 7.34 25.43
C THR A 98 3.38 6.05 25.85
N SER A 99 4.01 5.38 24.91
CA SER A 99 4.70 4.11 25.08
C SER A 99 6.14 4.21 24.55
N THR A 100 7.03 3.39 25.10
CA THR A 100 8.42 3.28 24.61
C THR A 100 8.66 1.84 24.17
N THR A 101 9.23 1.66 22.99
CA THR A 101 9.53 0.33 22.46
C THR A 101 10.63 -0.34 23.26
N TYR A 102 10.68 -1.67 23.21
CA TYR A 102 11.94 -2.36 23.53
C TYR A 102 12.98 -2.04 22.45
N PRO A 103 14.27 -1.95 22.81
CA PRO A 103 15.32 -1.68 21.86
C PRO A 103 15.38 -2.80 20.82
N PHE A 104 15.43 -2.42 19.54
CA PHE A 104 15.73 -3.32 18.43
C PHE A 104 17.00 -2.87 17.72
N LEU A 105 17.60 -3.75 16.92
CA LEU A 105 18.81 -3.44 16.18
C LEU A 105 18.45 -2.94 14.78
N ALA A 106 19.08 -1.85 14.36
CA ALA A 106 19.07 -1.45 12.96
C ALA A 106 19.79 -2.52 12.11
N VAL A 107 19.22 -2.90 10.98
CA VAL A 107 19.78 -3.93 10.09
C VAL A 107 20.35 -3.31 8.84
N GLU A 108 21.32 -3.98 8.22
CA GLU A 108 21.80 -3.61 6.90
C GLU A 108 20.98 -4.34 5.85
N GLU A 109 20.43 -3.59 4.89
CA GLU A 109 19.78 -4.16 3.71
C GLU A 109 20.17 -3.31 2.51
N ASN A 110 20.62 -3.94 1.42
CA ASN A 110 21.04 -3.24 0.20
C ASN A 110 22.09 -2.12 0.40
N ASN A 111 23.05 -2.33 1.31
CA ASN A 111 24.06 -1.33 1.74
C ASN A 111 23.48 -0.07 2.42
N GLU A 112 22.22 -0.10 2.86
CA GLU A 112 21.57 0.98 3.59
C GLU A 112 21.14 0.52 5.00
N THR A 113 21.06 1.46 5.93
CA THR A 113 20.52 1.20 7.27
C THR A 113 18.99 1.09 7.18
N LYS A 114 18.44 -0.09 7.42
CA LYS A 114 17.00 -0.33 7.48
C LYS A 114 16.50 -0.37 8.91
N LEU A 115 15.53 0.49 9.21
CA LEU A 115 14.75 0.46 10.44
C LEU A 115 13.38 -0.21 10.27
N GLY A 116 12.91 -0.34 9.02
CA GLY A 116 11.59 -0.86 8.71
C GLY A 116 10.45 0.07 9.14
N ILE A 117 10.65 1.40 9.07
CA ILE A 117 9.65 2.40 9.46
C ILE A 117 9.50 3.42 8.34
N SER A 118 8.29 3.56 7.82
CA SER A 118 7.91 4.68 6.96
C SER A 118 7.03 5.64 7.74
N VAL A 119 7.26 6.94 7.57
CA VAL A 119 6.55 7.98 8.31
C VAL A 119 6.04 9.10 7.43
N SER A 120 5.04 9.83 7.92
CA SER A 120 4.52 11.07 7.34
C SER A 120 4.28 12.12 8.44
N SER A 121 3.92 13.33 8.03
CA SER A 121 3.44 14.35 8.98
C SER A 121 2.12 13.92 9.61
N VAL A 122 1.92 14.21 10.90
CA VAL A 122 0.64 13.95 11.57
C VAL A 122 -0.47 14.81 10.93
N PRO A 123 -1.53 14.20 10.35
CA PRO A 123 -2.62 14.96 9.76
C PRO A 123 -3.41 15.68 10.85
N PHE A 124 -3.87 16.91 10.55
CA PHE A 124 -4.66 17.71 11.47
C PHE A 124 -6.06 17.12 11.73
N SER A 125 -6.59 16.29 10.85
CA SER A 125 -7.93 15.72 11.00
C SER A 125 -8.03 14.38 10.30
N ASN A 126 -9.19 13.73 10.40
CA ASN A 126 -9.51 12.53 9.64
C ASN A 126 -9.90 12.83 8.18
N LEU A 127 -9.75 14.07 7.71
CA LEU A 127 -10.04 14.43 6.33
C LEU A 127 -8.84 14.09 5.44
N GLU A 128 -9.10 13.30 4.40
CA GLU A 128 -8.15 13.06 3.33
C GLU A 128 -8.27 14.17 2.30
N PHE A 129 -7.20 14.89 2.09
CA PHE A 129 -7.14 15.96 1.11
C PHE A 129 -6.28 15.54 -0.08
N GLY A 130 -6.73 15.88 -1.29
CA GLY A 130 -5.93 15.69 -2.50
C GLY A 130 -4.64 16.51 -2.49
N LEU A 131 -3.75 16.23 -3.45
CA LEU A 131 -2.43 16.90 -3.52
C LEU A 131 -2.51 18.42 -3.64
N ASP A 132 -3.59 18.98 -4.19
CA ASP A 132 -3.79 20.44 -4.29
C ASP A 132 -3.82 21.13 -2.91
N LEU A 133 -4.20 20.38 -1.87
CA LEU A 133 -4.31 20.85 -0.50
C LEU A 133 -3.22 20.27 0.42
N SER A 134 -2.84 19.01 0.21
CA SER A 134 -1.80 18.34 1.00
C SER A 134 -0.38 18.66 0.52
N GLY A 135 -0.24 19.10 -0.73
CA GLY A 135 1.02 19.15 -1.46
C GLY A 135 1.57 17.75 -1.77
N GLY A 136 2.48 17.69 -2.73
CA GLY A 136 3.18 16.46 -3.12
C GLY A 136 3.68 16.53 -4.56
N THR A 137 3.87 15.37 -5.16
CA THR A 137 4.38 15.27 -6.53
C THR A 137 3.46 14.42 -7.37
N LYS A 138 3.03 14.96 -8.50
CA LYS A 138 2.28 14.24 -9.51
C LYS A 138 3.23 13.83 -10.63
N VAL A 139 3.26 12.54 -10.93
CA VAL A 139 4.08 11.96 -12.00
C VAL A 139 3.16 11.39 -13.07
N ILE A 140 3.41 11.75 -14.33
CA ILE A 140 2.71 11.21 -15.50
C ILE A 140 3.67 10.30 -16.25
N LEU A 141 3.32 9.03 -16.36
CA LEU A 141 4.05 8.02 -17.11
C LEU A 141 3.33 7.70 -18.42
N LYS A 142 4.11 7.45 -19.46
CA LYS A 142 3.63 7.09 -20.79
C LYS A 142 4.23 5.76 -21.24
N PRO A 143 3.42 4.77 -21.64
CA PRO A 143 3.90 3.59 -22.35
C PRO A 143 4.61 3.94 -23.66
N GLU A 144 5.75 3.30 -23.94
CA GLU A 144 6.49 3.50 -25.20
C GLU A 144 5.69 3.09 -26.45
N SER A 145 4.77 2.13 -26.30
CA SER A 145 3.87 1.69 -27.35
C SER A 145 2.42 1.70 -26.89
N LYS A 146 1.50 1.75 -27.85
CA LYS A 146 0.07 1.64 -27.56
C LYS A 146 -0.24 0.27 -26.95
N VAL A 147 -0.84 0.29 -25.77
CA VAL A 147 -1.27 -0.89 -25.02
C VAL A 147 -2.80 -0.98 -25.01
N SER A 148 -3.33 -2.15 -24.67
CA SER A 148 -4.77 -2.31 -24.42
C SER A 148 -5.15 -1.83 -23.01
N ASP A 149 -6.44 -1.58 -22.76
CA ASP A 149 -6.92 -1.20 -21.42
C ASP A 149 -6.61 -2.27 -20.36
N GLU A 150 -6.67 -3.54 -20.73
CA GLU A 150 -6.34 -4.66 -19.85
C GLU A 150 -4.85 -4.70 -19.54
N GLU A 151 -4.00 -4.51 -20.55
CA GLU A 151 -2.55 -4.45 -20.39
C GLU A 151 -2.13 -3.23 -19.55
N LEU A 152 -2.76 -2.07 -19.76
CA LEU A 152 -2.56 -0.89 -18.94
C LEU A 152 -2.98 -1.13 -17.49
N THR A 153 -4.10 -1.81 -17.29
CA THR A 153 -4.60 -2.21 -15.97
C THR A 153 -3.63 -3.18 -15.27
N ASN A 154 -2.97 -4.05 -16.02
CA ASN A 154 -1.93 -4.95 -15.51
C ASN A 154 -0.65 -4.19 -15.13
N ILE A 155 -0.20 -3.27 -15.99
CA ILE A 155 0.95 -2.39 -15.71
C ILE A 155 0.73 -1.62 -14.41
N VAL A 156 -0.47 -1.04 -14.22
CA VAL A 156 -0.83 -0.35 -12.97
C VAL A 156 -0.71 -1.28 -11.77
N GLY A 157 -1.21 -2.52 -11.87
CA GLY A 157 -1.08 -3.52 -10.81
C GLY A 157 0.37 -3.86 -10.46
N ILE A 158 1.25 -3.97 -11.47
CA ILE A 158 2.68 -4.20 -11.26
C ILE A 158 3.32 -3.00 -10.54
N LEU A 159 3.05 -1.77 -10.98
CA LEU A 159 3.57 -0.55 -10.35
C LEU A 159 3.10 -0.42 -8.90
N GLU A 160 1.84 -0.74 -8.62
CA GLU A 160 1.28 -0.75 -7.27
C GLU A 160 2.01 -1.73 -6.36
N GLN A 161 2.25 -2.96 -6.82
CA GLN A 161 2.99 -3.96 -6.03
C GLN A 161 4.43 -3.49 -5.74
N ARG A 162 5.12 -2.94 -6.74
CA ARG A 162 6.48 -2.43 -6.52
C ARG A 162 6.49 -1.26 -5.54
N LEU A 163 5.59 -0.28 -5.68
CA LEU A 163 5.50 0.85 -4.75
C LEU A 163 5.23 0.39 -3.30
N ASN A 164 4.37 -0.60 -3.13
CA ASN A 164 4.07 -1.18 -1.83
C ASN A 164 5.33 -1.79 -1.17
N ILE A 165 6.19 -2.46 -1.94
CA ILE A 165 7.47 -3.05 -1.46
C ILE A 165 8.42 -1.98 -0.98
N TYR A 166 8.55 -0.88 -1.72
CA TYR A 166 9.34 0.28 -1.32
C TYR A 166 8.73 1.08 -0.14
N GLY A 167 7.72 0.51 0.55
CA GLY A 167 7.11 1.07 1.75
C GLY A 167 6.00 2.08 1.46
N PHE A 168 5.71 2.35 0.18
CA PHE A 168 4.69 3.30 -0.25
C PHE A 168 3.33 2.62 -0.45
N LYS A 169 2.68 2.28 0.66
CA LYS A 169 1.35 1.71 0.64
C LYS A 169 0.30 2.78 0.26
N GLU A 170 -0.71 2.37 -0.50
CA GLU A 170 -1.90 3.18 -0.81
C GLU A 170 -1.60 4.44 -1.65
N ILE A 171 -0.54 4.42 -2.48
CA ILE A 171 -0.35 5.49 -3.47
C ILE A 171 -1.47 5.41 -4.52
N PRO A 172 -2.21 6.50 -4.78
CA PRO A 172 -3.19 6.53 -5.85
C PRO A 172 -2.51 6.48 -7.22
N ILE A 173 -2.79 5.40 -7.97
CA ILE A 173 -2.36 5.20 -9.36
C ILE A 173 -3.60 5.13 -10.24
N ASN A 174 -3.72 6.06 -11.18
CA ASN A 174 -4.89 6.17 -12.05
C ASN A 174 -4.46 6.15 -13.52
N THR A 175 -5.26 5.53 -14.38
CA THR A 175 -5.10 5.66 -15.83
C THR A 175 -5.82 6.91 -16.32
N VAL A 176 -5.19 7.66 -17.21
CA VAL A 176 -5.77 8.85 -17.84
C VAL A 176 -5.53 8.80 -19.34
N ALA A 177 -6.44 9.37 -20.13
CA ALA A 177 -6.27 9.47 -21.58
C ALA A 177 -6.36 10.94 -22.02
N ASP A 178 -5.59 11.32 -23.03
CA ASP A 178 -5.73 12.63 -23.65
C ASP A 178 -6.87 12.66 -24.68
N LEU A 179 -7.13 13.85 -25.24
CA LEU A 179 -8.17 14.06 -26.26
C LEU A 179 -7.87 13.33 -27.58
N ARG A 180 -6.66 12.81 -27.76
CA ARG A 180 -6.21 12.05 -28.94
C ARG A 180 -6.29 10.55 -28.70
N GLY A 181 -6.66 10.12 -27.48
CA GLY A 181 -6.76 8.73 -27.08
C GLY A 181 -5.43 8.09 -26.70
N GLU A 182 -4.37 8.88 -26.48
CA GLU A 182 -3.12 8.39 -25.90
C GLU A 182 -3.34 8.15 -24.40
N GLN A 183 -2.81 7.03 -23.89
CA GLN A 183 -3.00 6.61 -22.52
C GLN A 183 -1.78 6.89 -21.68
N TYR A 184 -2.01 7.29 -20.44
CA TYR A 184 -0.99 7.64 -19.46
C TYR A 184 -1.36 7.04 -18.10
N ILE A 185 -0.35 6.89 -17.25
CA ILE A 185 -0.49 6.47 -15.87
C ILE A 185 -0.14 7.67 -14.99
N LYS A 186 -1.10 8.13 -14.20
CA LYS A 186 -0.94 9.23 -13.24
C LYS A 186 -0.70 8.65 -11.86
N ILE A 187 0.44 8.99 -11.27
CA ILE A 187 0.82 8.62 -9.90
C ILE A 187 0.85 9.90 -9.06
N GLU A 188 0.17 9.88 -7.92
CA GLU A 188 0.10 11.02 -7.00
C GLU A 188 0.81 10.69 -5.69
N LEU A 189 2.01 11.26 -5.53
CA LEU A 189 2.90 11.01 -4.40
C LEU A 189 2.70 12.07 -3.30
N PRO A 190 2.55 11.66 -2.04
CA PRO A 190 2.59 12.59 -0.92
C PRO A 190 3.94 13.31 -0.84
N SER A 191 3.97 14.49 -0.21
CA SER A 191 5.20 15.29 -0.02
C SER A 191 6.33 14.57 0.74
N SER A 192 6.02 13.50 1.46
CA SER A 192 7.01 12.67 2.17
C SER A 192 7.77 11.70 1.26
N VAL A 193 7.35 11.55 0.00
CA VAL A 193 7.94 10.62 -0.97
C VAL A 193 8.74 11.41 -2.01
N SER A 194 10.02 11.08 -2.19
CA SER A 194 10.86 11.70 -3.22
C SER A 194 10.55 11.12 -4.60
N VAL A 195 10.78 11.93 -5.65
CA VAL A 195 10.59 11.50 -7.04
C VAL A 195 11.69 10.55 -7.49
N GLU A 196 12.89 10.67 -6.93
CA GLU A 196 14.03 9.76 -7.18
C GLU A 196 13.63 8.29 -6.96
N ASN A 197 12.80 8.04 -5.94
CA ASN A 197 12.32 6.69 -5.62
C ASN A 197 11.43 6.11 -6.74
N ILE A 198 10.76 6.96 -7.54
CA ILE A 198 9.98 6.53 -8.71
C ILE A 198 10.90 6.28 -9.90
N GLU A 199 11.94 7.08 -10.09
CA GLU A 199 12.91 6.83 -11.16
C GLU A 199 13.58 5.47 -10.93
N GLN A 200 14.03 5.19 -9.70
CA GLN A 200 14.58 3.90 -9.32
C GLN A 200 13.57 2.74 -9.49
N LEU A 201 12.29 2.96 -9.18
CA LEU A 201 11.22 1.99 -9.40
C LEU A 201 11.07 1.60 -10.88
N LEU A 202 11.16 2.60 -11.76
CA LEU A 202 11.01 2.43 -13.21
C LEU A 202 12.27 1.82 -13.84
N GLU A 203 13.43 2.09 -13.27
CA GLU A 203 14.72 1.55 -13.73
C GLU A 203 15.00 0.13 -13.23
N SER A 204 14.42 -0.27 -12.10
CA SER A 204 14.66 -1.60 -11.52
C SER A 204 13.89 -2.73 -12.25
N GLU A 205 14.62 -3.79 -12.60
CA GLU A 205 14.06 -5.09 -12.96
C GLU A 205 13.83 -5.88 -11.67
N GLY A 206 12.59 -5.88 -11.16
CA GLY A 206 12.27 -6.57 -9.91
C GLY A 206 12.53 -8.08 -9.99
N VAL A 207 13.14 -8.66 -8.96
CA VAL A 207 13.51 -10.09 -8.89
C VAL A 207 12.37 -10.89 -8.27
N PHE A 208 11.55 -11.51 -9.13
CA PHE A 208 10.49 -12.41 -8.69
C PHE A 208 11.02 -13.79 -8.30
N GLU A 209 10.56 -14.29 -7.14
CA GLU A 209 10.82 -15.65 -6.67
C GLU A 209 9.56 -16.28 -6.06
N ALA A 210 9.28 -17.53 -6.41
CA ALA A 210 8.33 -18.36 -5.68
C ALA A 210 9.10 -19.37 -4.83
N ARG A 211 8.78 -19.46 -3.53
CA ARG A 211 9.48 -20.34 -2.59
C ARG A 211 8.51 -21.33 -1.95
N VAL A 212 8.99 -22.56 -1.76
CA VAL A 212 8.33 -23.59 -0.94
C VAL A 212 9.22 -23.85 0.26
N GLY A 213 8.72 -23.45 1.44
CA GLY A 213 9.56 -23.26 2.61
C GLY A 213 10.66 -22.23 2.32
N ASN A 214 11.91 -22.59 2.58
CA ASN A 214 13.07 -21.71 2.34
C ASN A 214 13.75 -21.95 0.98
N THR A 215 13.12 -22.66 0.05
CA THR A 215 13.73 -23.01 -1.24
C THR A 215 12.97 -22.37 -2.39
N THR A 216 13.66 -21.61 -3.23
CA THR A 216 13.14 -21.09 -4.49
C THR A 216 12.82 -22.24 -5.45
N VAL A 217 11.57 -22.29 -5.91
CA VAL A 217 11.06 -23.29 -6.86
C VAL A 217 10.76 -22.71 -8.23
N TYR A 218 10.48 -21.41 -8.30
CA TYR A 218 10.37 -20.66 -9.55
C TYR A 218 11.07 -19.32 -9.39
N THR A 219 11.74 -18.89 -10.45
CA THR A 219 12.14 -17.50 -10.67
C THR A 219 11.22 -16.88 -11.72
N GLY A 220 11.29 -15.57 -11.93
CA GLY A 220 10.48 -14.96 -12.99
C GLY A 220 10.79 -15.53 -14.38
N GLU A 221 12.03 -15.97 -14.65
CA GLU A 221 12.41 -16.61 -15.91
C GLU A 221 11.66 -17.93 -16.15
N ASP A 222 11.19 -18.56 -15.08
CA ASP A 222 10.42 -19.80 -15.14
C ASP A 222 8.94 -19.56 -15.43
N ILE A 223 8.45 -18.32 -15.31
CA ILE A 223 7.06 -17.95 -15.61
C ILE A 223 6.97 -17.48 -17.07
N LEU A 224 6.68 -18.41 -17.98
CA LEU A 224 6.61 -18.14 -19.41
C LEU A 224 5.30 -17.47 -19.84
N GLY A 225 4.24 -17.60 -19.06
CA GLY A 225 2.95 -16.99 -19.36
C GLY A 225 1.94 -17.07 -18.23
N VAL A 226 1.12 -16.04 -18.10
CA VAL A 226 0.02 -15.95 -17.14
C VAL A 226 -1.29 -15.76 -17.90
N CYS A 227 -2.29 -16.61 -17.64
CA CYS A 227 -3.59 -16.50 -18.32
C CYS A 227 -4.40 -15.32 -17.78
N LEU A 228 -4.65 -14.31 -18.62
CA LEU A 228 -5.35 -13.08 -18.21
C LEU A 228 -6.88 -13.19 -18.39
N THR A 229 -7.35 -13.48 -19.59
CA THR A 229 -8.78 -13.34 -19.99
C THR A 229 -9.60 -14.63 -19.98
N GLY A 230 -8.94 -15.78 -20.11
CA GLY A 230 -9.60 -17.08 -20.12
C GLY A 230 -10.19 -17.51 -21.47
N VAL A 231 -9.86 -16.80 -22.56
CA VAL A 231 -10.32 -17.14 -23.91
C VAL A 231 -9.70 -18.45 -24.40
N ASP A 232 -8.40 -18.65 -24.16
CA ASP A 232 -7.64 -19.83 -24.61
C ASP A 232 -7.04 -20.65 -23.44
N CYS A 233 -7.39 -20.30 -22.21
CA CYS A 233 -6.78 -20.84 -21.01
C CYS A 233 -7.70 -20.71 -19.80
N VAL A 234 -7.35 -21.30 -18.66
CA VAL A 234 -8.17 -21.15 -17.44
C VAL A 234 -7.90 -19.76 -16.86
N SER A 235 -8.94 -18.94 -16.76
CA SER A 235 -8.97 -17.69 -15.98
C SER A 235 -10.43 -17.35 -15.68
N ARG A 236 -10.86 -17.56 -14.44
CA ARG A 236 -12.25 -17.32 -14.04
C ARG A 236 -12.40 -17.14 -12.53
N VAL A 237 -13.53 -16.54 -12.15
CA VAL A 237 -14.03 -16.52 -10.76
C VAL A 237 -15.39 -17.21 -10.74
N THR A 238 -15.57 -18.14 -9.81
CA THR A 238 -16.78 -18.97 -9.68
C THR A 238 -17.30 -18.91 -8.25
N GLN A 239 -18.63 -18.98 -8.08
CA GLN A 239 -19.23 -19.03 -6.76
C GLN A 239 -19.04 -20.42 -6.15
N SER A 240 -18.71 -20.48 -4.87
CA SER A 240 -18.58 -21.72 -4.09
C SER A 240 -19.34 -21.61 -2.77
N GLN A 241 -19.51 -22.71 -2.05
CA GLN A 241 -20.20 -22.68 -0.74
C GLN A 241 -19.39 -21.82 0.25
N GLY A 242 -19.94 -20.66 0.61
CA GLY A 242 -19.32 -19.72 1.56
C GLY A 242 -18.46 -18.62 0.93
N GLY A 243 -18.46 -18.45 -0.40
CA GLY A 243 -17.77 -17.33 -1.04
C GLY A 243 -17.53 -17.51 -2.54
N TYR A 244 -16.39 -17.01 -3.02
CA TYR A 244 -15.95 -17.07 -4.40
C TYR A 244 -14.57 -17.68 -4.50
N VAL A 245 -14.34 -18.47 -5.55
CA VAL A 245 -13.08 -19.13 -5.86
C VAL A 245 -12.60 -18.65 -7.21
N PHE A 246 -11.35 -18.19 -7.28
CA PHE A 246 -10.71 -17.84 -8.53
C PHE A 246 -9.71 -18.91 -8.96
N GLU A 247 -9.56 -19.06 -10.27
CA GLU A 247 -8.61 -19.98 -10.89
C GLU A 247 -7.96 -19.33 -12.10
N PHE A 248 -6.63 -19.43 -12.22
CA PHE A 248 -5.95 -19.11 -13.47
C PHE A 248 -4.75 -20.02 -13.75
N SER A 249 -4.51 -20.30 -15.02
CA SER A 249 -3.42 -21.14 -15.48
C SER A 249 -2.14 -20.36 -15.75
N LEU A 250 -1.02 -21.02 -15.50
CA LEU A 250 0.32 -20.56 -15.84
C LEU A 250 0.92 -21.43 -16.94
N THR A 251 1.91 -20.90 -17.63
CA THR A 251 2.85 -21.68 -18.42
C THR A 251 4.21 -21.54 -17.78
N VAL A 252 4.85 -22.64 -17.40
CA VAL A 252 6.17 -22.63 -16.77
C VAL A 252 7.24 -23.30 -17.63
N SER A 253 8.49 -22.88 -17.41
CA SER A 253 9.66 -23.48 -18.04
C SER A 253 9.80 -24.94 -17.63
N GLU A 254 10.42 -25.75 -18.48
CA GLU A 254 10.71 -27.16 -18.17
C GLU A 254 11.60 -27.27 -16.92
N LYS A 255 12.63 -26.42 -16.84
CA LYS A 255 13.52 -26.31 -15.68
C LYS A 255 12.76 -25.98 -14.40
N GLY A 256 11.86 -25.00 -14.43
CA GLY A 256 11.03 -24.62 -13.28
C GLY A 256 10.11 -25.76 -12.85
N ALA A 257 9.45 -26.43 -13.80
CA ALA A 257 8.59 -27.57 -13.51
C ALA A 257 9.36 -28.73 -12.83
N GLU A 258 10.56 -29.04 -13.32
CA GLU A 258 11.44 -30.06 -12.71
C GLU A 258 11.91 -29.65 -11.31
N GLN A 259 12.29 -28.39 -11.10
CA GLN A 259 12.69 -27.89 -9.77
C GLN A 259 11.54 -28.01 -8.78
N PHE A 260 10.34 -27.58 -9.18
CA PHE A 260 9.13 -27.71 -8.37
C PHE A 260 8.81 -29.17 -8.04
N ALA A 261 8.87 -30.07 -9.03
CA ALA A 261 8.66 -31.50 -8.83
C ALA A 261 9.67 -32.08 -7.82
N ASN A 262 10.96 -31.83 -8.03
CA ASN A 262 12.01 -32.33 -7.15
C ASN A 262 11.84 -31.85 -5.71
N LYS A 263 11.47 -30.58 -5.52
CA LYS A 263 11.25 -30.02 -4.19
C LYS A 263 10.00 -30.57 -3.51
N THR A 264 8.91 -30.72 -4.26
CA THR A 264 7.63 -31.19 -3.70
C THR A 264 7.58 -32.70 -3.49
N GLY A 265 8.39 -33.49 -4.20
CA GLY A 265 8.39 -34.96 -4.12
C GLY A 265 8.63 -35.51 -2.70
N GLY A 266 9.40 -34.80 -1.87
CA GLY A 266 9.67 -35.15 -0.47
C GLY A 266 8.60 -34.70 0.54
N LEU A 267 7.63 -33.88 0.14
CA LEU A 267 6.67 -33.29 1.05
C LEU A 267 5.58 -34.28 1.48
N SER A 268 5.07 -34.13 2.70
CA SER A 268 4.00 -34.98 3.22
C SER A 268 2.63 -34.41 2.87
N SER A 269 1.65 -35.29 2.65
CA SER A 269 0.26 -34.89 2.41
C SER A 269 -0.47 -34.63 3.73
N VAL A 270 -1.20 -33.52 3.81
CA VAL A 270 -2.13 -33.19 4.87
C VAL A 270 -3.54 -33.30 4.29
N ASN A 271 -4.31 -34.28 4.76
CA ASN A 271 -5.69 -34.46 4.33
C ASN A 271 -6.60 -33.48 5.07
N SER A 272 -7.35 -32.68 4.31
CA SER A 272 -8.54 -31.98 4.80
C SER A 272 -9.78 -32.75 4.33
N MET A 273 -10.91 -32.61 5.01
CA MET A 273 -12.11 -33.47 4.84
C MET A 273 -12.54 -33.74 3.38
N SER A 274 -12.29 -32.81 2.44
CA SER A 274 -12.63 -32.95 1.02
C SER A 274 -11.49 -32.72 0.03
N ASP A 275 -10.33 -32.20 0.47
CA ASP A 275 -9.22 -31.81 -0.40
C ASP A 275 -7.88 -32.27 0.21
N CYS A 276 -6.91 -32.66 -0.64
CA CYS A 276 -5.56 -33.03 -0.22
C CYS A 276 -4.56 -31.93 -0.59
N TYR A 277 -3.82 -31.43 0.41
CA TYR A 277 -2.75 -30.46 0.22
C TYR A 277 -1.42 -30.98 0.78
N LEU A 278 -0.30 -30.44 0.32
CA LEU A 278 1.01 -30.70 0.92
C LEU A 278 1.17 -29.95 2.24
N ASN A 279 2.10 -30.41 3.08
CA ASN A 279 2.40 -29.81 4.39
C ASN A 279 3.14 -28.47 4.32
N GLU A 280 3.52 -28.03 3.13
CA GLU A 280 4.10 -26.72 2.86
C GLU A 280 3.26 -25.97 1.82
N SER A 281 3.30 -24.64 1.89
CA SER A 281 2.72 -23.72 0.92
C SER A 281 3.78 -23.22 -0.06
N ILE A 282 3.33 -22.63 -1.16
CA ILE A 282 4.17 -21.77 -2.02
C ILE A 282 3.89 -20.31 -1.67
N ALA A 283 4.93 -19.51 -1.48
CA ALA A 283 4.86 -18.09 -1.20
C ALA A 283 5.62 -17.30 -2.27
N PHE A 284 5.14 -16.10 -2.62
CA PHE A 284 5.74 -15.27 -3.66
C PHE A 284 6.47 -14.08 -3.07
N PHE A 285 7.65 -13.82 -3.64
CA PHE A 285 8.56 -12.76 -3.22
C PHE A 285 8.90 -11.90 -4.43
N LEU A 286 9.11 -10.63 -4.17
CA LEU A 286 9.66 -9.69 -5.15
C LEU A 286 10.74 -8.88 -4.44
N ASP A 287 11.94 -8.86 -5.01
CA ASP A 287 13.13 -8.23 -4.42
C ASP A 287 13.45 -8.75 -3.00
N GLY A 288 13.13 -10.03 -2.76
CA GLY A 288 13.35 -10.71 -1.47
C GLY A 288 12.29 -10.45 -0.41
N GLU A 289 11.37 -9.50 -0.64
CA GLU A 289 10.25 -9.19 0.25
C GLU A 289 9.04 -10.09 -0.04
N LEU A 290 8.41 -10.61 1.02
CA LEU A 290 7.21 -11.44 0.90
C LEU A 290 6.03 -10.58 0.45
N LEU A 291 5.35 -11.01 -0.60
CA LEU A 291 4.18 -10.32 -1.12
C LEU A 291 2.94 -10.61 -0.25
N ASP A 292 2.18 -9.56 0.08
CA ASP A 292 0.97 -9.68 0.90
C ASP A 292 -0.07 -10.60 0.23
N ASN A 293 -0.70 -11.50 0.99
CA ASN A 293 -1.73 -12.45 0.54
C ASN A 293 -1.31 -13.40 -0.61
N SER A 294 0.00 -13.58 -0.80
CA SER A 294 0.58 -14.35 -1.89
C SER A 294 0.76 -15.85 -1.60
N GLU A 295 0.61 -16.27 -0.34
CA GLU A 295 0.81 -17.66 0.06
C GLU A 295 -0.37 -18.54 -0.39
N LEU A 296 -0.05 -19.64 -1.07
CA LEU A 296 -1.01 -20.58 -1.64
C LEU A 296 -0.69 -22.02 -1.23
N LYS A 297 -1.74 -22.79 -0.98
CA LYS A 297 -1.60 -24.23 -0.69
C LYS A 297 -1.27 -24.99 -1.97
N ILE A 298 -0.40 -26.01 -1.85
CA ILE A 298 -0.03 -26.88 -2.96
C ILE A 298 -0.89 -28.14 -2.92
N SER A 299 -1.58 -28.46 -4.01
CA SER A 299 -2.40 -29.66 -4.11
C SER A 299 -1.55 -30.92 -4.21
N CYS A 300 -2.00 -32.03 -3.59
CA CYS A 300 -1.25 -33.29 -3.57
C CYS A 300 -0.98 -33.89 -4.97
N ASN A 301 -1.81 -33.60 -5.96
CA ASN A 301 -1.61 -34.08 -7.33
C ASN A 301 -0.38 -33.46 -8.03
N LEU A 302 0.17 -32.37 -7.49
CA LEU A 302 1.38 -31.73 -8.00
C LEU A 302 2.66 -32.27 -7.34
N LYS A 303 2.54 -33.18 -6.35
CA LYS A 303 3.67 -33.72 -5.60
C LYS A 303 4.61 -34.52 -6.51
N GLY A 304 5.83 -34.04 -6.71
CA GLY A 304 6.80 -34.76 -7.54
C GLY A 304 6.47 -34.76 -9.03
N VAL A 305 5.52 -33.92 -9.46
CA VAL A 305 5.06 -33.88 -10.86
C VAL A 305 5.62 -32.63 -11.54
N PRO A 306 6.37 -32.78 -12.65
CA PRO A 306 6.86 -31.64 -13.43
C PRO A 306 5.74 -31.08 -14.30
N GLU A 307 4.72 -30.52 -13.66
CA GLU A 307 3.59 -29.88 -14.33
C GLU A 307 4.03 -28.56 -14.98
N ARG A 308 3.81 -28.45 -16.29
CA ARG A 308 4.19 -27.26 -17.08
C ARG A 308 3.06 -26.26 -17.20
N SER A 309 1.84 -26.67 -16.88
CA SER A 309 0.65 -25.82 -16.92
C SER A 309 -0.14 -25.87 -15.62
N PRO A 310 0.46 -25.48 -14.48
CA PRO A 310 -0.23 -25.51 -13.20
C PRO A 310 -1.38 -24.48 -13.16
N VAL A 311 -2.41 -24.80 -12.40
CA VAL A 311 -3.54 -23.89 -12.13
C VAL A 311 -3.40 -23.34 -10.72
N ILE A 312 -3.31 -22.02 -10.63
CA ILE A 312 -3.38 -21.27 -9.38
C ILE A 312 -4.85 -21.17 -8.96
N ARG A 313 -5.13 -21.52 -7.70
CA ARG A 313 -6.47 -21.48 -7.11
C ARG A 313 -6.44 -20.74 -5.78
N GLY A 314 -7.41 -19.85 -5.57
CA GLY A 314 -7.61 -19.14 -4.31
C GLY A 314 -9.06 -18.73 -4.14
N GLY A 315 -9.37 -17.97 -3.10
CA GLY A 315 -10.74 -17.53 -2.84
C GLY A 315 -10.85 -16.35 -1.89
N ALA A 316 -12.08 -15.84 -1.80
CA ALA A 316 -12.49 -14.72 -0.95
C ALA A 316 -13.98 -14.81 -0.62
N GLU A 317 -14.45 -14.02 0.35
CA GLU A 317 -15.87 -14.02 0.75
C GLU A 317 -16.75 -13.35 -0.31
N THR A 318 -16.24 -12.29 -0.93
CA THR A 318 -16.96 -11.49 -1.94
C THR A 318 -16.39 -11.67 -3.34
N LEU A 319 -17.21 -11.38 -4.34
CA LEU A 319 -16.82 -11.50 -5.75
C LEU A 319 -15.71 -10.50 -6.12
N ASP A 320 -15.82 -9.27 -5.61
CA ASP A 320 -14.87 -8.21 -5.93
C ASP A 320 -13.53 -8.47 -5.26
N GLU A 321 -13.51 -8.88 -4.00
CA GLU A 321 -12.28 -9.30 -3.31
C GLU A 321 -11.60 -10.49 -4.02
N ALA A 322 -12.38 -11.47 -4.51
CA ALA A 322 -11.82 -12.59 -5.27
C ALA A 322 -11.18 -12.13 -6.59
N ARG A 323 -11.81 -11.17 -7.29
CA ARG A 323 -11.27 -10.57 -8.53
C ARG A 323 -10.01 -9.77 -8.25
N ASP A 324 -10.01 -8.96 -7.20
CA ASP A 324 -8.86 -8.13 -6.83
C ASP A 324 -7.68 -9.00 -6.42
N ARG A 325 -7.92 -10.05 -5.62
CA ARG A 325 -6.88 -11.00 -5.23
C ARG A 325 -6.33 -11.77 -6.44
N MET A 326 -7.19 -12.22 -7.34
CA MET A 326 -6.77 -12.88 -8.59
C MET A 326 -5.92 -11.94 -9.46
N LYS A 327 -6.36 -10.69 -9.64
CA LYS A 327 -5.67 -9.66 -10.41
C LYS A 327 -4.30 -9.34 -9.81
N SER A 328 -4.24 -9.19 -8.48
CA SER A 328 -3.02 -8.95 -7.73
C SER A 328 -2.00 -10.07 -7.97
N LEU A 329 -2.39 -11.34 -7.78
CA LEU A 329 -1.50 -12.50 -8.03
C LEU A 329 -1.01 -12.58 -9.48
N LYS A 330 -1.88 -12.30 -10.46
CA LYS A 330 -1.46 -12.26 -11.87
C LYS A 330 -0.40 -11.18 -12.12
N SER A 331 -0.62 -9.98 -11.57
CA SER A 331 0.31 -8.86 -11.68
C SER A 331 1.66 -9.20 -11.04
N MET A 332 1.64 -9.84 -9.85
CA MET A 332 2.86 -10.31 -9.16
C MET A 332 3.65 -11.30 -10.02
N LEU A 333 2.98 -12.26 -10.66
CA LEU A 333 3.63 -13.27 -11.50
C LEU A 333 4.14 -12.70 -12.83
N GLN A 334 3.70 -11.50 -13.21
CA GLN A 334 4.21 -10.74 -14.36
C GLN A 334 5.22 -9.66 -13.96
N SER A 335 5.54 -9.50 -12.67
CA SER A 335 6.30 -8.36 -12.16
C SER A 335 7.77 -8.31 -12.59
N GLN A 336 8.31 -9.40 -13.13
CA GLN A 336 9.70 -9.48 -13.55
C GLN A 336 10.03 -8.48 -14.67
N ASN A 337 9.08 -8.24 -15.59
CA ASN A 337 9.20 -7.22 -16.62
C ASN A 337 7.87 -6.50 -16.81
N LEU A 338 7.91 -5.16 -16.80
CA LEU A 338 6.79 -4.38 -17.32
C LEU A 338 6.54 -4.83 -18.77
N PRO A 339 5.29 -5.16 -19.16
CA PRO A 339 4.97 -5.58 -20.52
C PRO A 339 5.47 -4.61 -21.61
N VAL A 340 5.56 -3.33 -21.24
CA VAL A 340 6.08 -2.24 -22.04
C VAL A 340 6.92 -1.32 -21.16
N LYS A 341 7.96 -0.74 -21.73
CA LYS A 341 8.73 0.30 -21.04
C LYS A 341 7.89 1.56 -20.86
N LEU A 342 8.04 2.19 -19.70
CA LEU A 342 7.37 3.44 -19.35
C LEU A 342 8.38 4.58 -19.36
N ASN A 343 7.97 5.73 -19.89
CA ASN A 343 8.75 6.96 -19.84
C ASN A 343 8.03 7.99 -18.97
N ILE A 344 8.79 8.82 -18.28
CA ILE A 344 8.25 9.96 -17.54
C ILE A 344 7.92 11.07 -18.54
N GLU A 345 6.63 11.35 -18.71
CA GLU A 345 6.14 12.44 -19.57
C GLU A 345 6.21 13.78 -18.81
N SER A 346 5.82 13.79 -17.54
CA SER A 346 5.91 14.99 -16.70
C SER A 346 6.00 14.69 -15.20
N ILE A 347 6.64 15.61 -14.48
CA ILE A 347 6.68 15.67 -13.01
C ILE A 347 6.22 17.07 -12.59
N GLU A 348 5.16 17.13 -11.81
CA GLU A 348 4.56 18.37 -11.29
C GLU A 348 4.63 18.37 -9.76
N VAL A 349 5.38 19.31 -9.16
CA VAL A 349 5.48 19.45 -7.70
C VAL A 349 4.49 20.51 -7.22
N ILE A 350 3.62 20.13 -6.29
CA ILE A 350 2.61 20.98 -5.67
C ILE A 350 3.03 21.29 -4.24
N SER A 351 3.16 22.56 -3.89
CA SER A 351 3.58 22.96 -2.54
C SER A 351 2.44 22.83 -1.52
N PRO A 352 2.67 22.20 -0.35
CA PRO A 352 1.69 22.14 0.75
C PRO A 352 1.25 23.51 1.26
N LYS A 353 2.09 24.53 1.10
CA LYS A 353 1.82 25.88 1.60
C LYS A 353 0.58 26.50 0.96
N LEU A 354 0.34 26.19 -0.33
CA LEU A 354 -0.82 26.70 -1.06
C LEU A 354 -2.13 26.18 -0.46
N GLY A 355 -2.17 24.89 -0.11
CA GLY A 355 -3.31 24.29 0.57
C GLY A 355 -3.54 24.83 1.98
N GLN A 356 -2.47 25.04 2.74
CA GLN A 356 -2.56 25.62 4.08
C GLN A 356 -3.16 27.05 4.05
N GLU A 357 -2.70 27.90 3.14
CA GLU A 357 -3.24 29.26 2.96
C GLU A 357 -4.71 29.22 2.50
N PHE A 358 -5.06 28.31 1.59
CA PHE A 358 -6.43 28.11 1.14
C PHE A 358 -7.37 27.72 2.29
N LEU A 359 -6.98 26.75 3.13
CA LEU A 359 -7.77 26.32 4.29
C LEU A 359 -7.94 27.45 5.33
N GLN A 360 -6.88 28.22 5.58
CA GLN A 360 -6.96 29.39 6.47
C GLN A 360 -7.95 30.43 5.94
N ASN A 361 -7.91 30.72 4.63
CA ASN A 361 -8.81 31.67 3.98
C ASN A 361 -10.27 31.18 4.02
N ILE A 362 -10.52 29.90 3.77
CA ILE A 362 -11.88 29.31 3.88
C ILE A 362 -12.43 29.51 5.28
N LEU A 363 -11.64 29.27 6.32
CA LEU A 363 -12.09 29.40 7.70
C LEU A 363 -12.49 30.86 8.02
N VAL A 364 -11.68 31.83 7.56
CA VAL A 364 -12.00 33.26 7.72
C VAL A 364 -13.28 33.63 6.96
N VAL A 365 -13.41 33.20 5.70
CA VAL A 365 -14.61 33.47 4.89
C VAL A 365 -15.86 32.83 5.49
N PHE A 366 -15.75 31.62 6.02
CA PHE A 366 -16.83 30.92 6.71
C PHE A 366 -17.30 31.69 7.95
N LEU A 367 -16.37 32.15 8.80
CA LEU A 367 -16.69 32.97 9.97
C LEU A 367 -17.35 34.30 9.58
N LEU A 368 -16.81 34.99 8.56
CA LEU A 368 -17.38 36.23 8.03
C LEU A 368 -18.78 36.00 7.44
N SER A 369 -19.02 34.86 6.80
CA SER A 369 -20.32 34.50 6.24
C SER A 369 -21.35 34.26 7.32
N ILE A 370 -20.99 33.59 8.43
CA ILE A 370 -21.89 33.43 9.58
C ILE A 370 -22.28 34.80 10.16
N ILE A 371 -21.30 35.69 10.34
CA ILE A 371 -21.55 37.05 10.84
C ILE A 371 -22.43 37.84 9.86
N SER A 372 -22.22 37.69 8.56
CA SER A 372 -22.98 38.39 7.52
C SER A 372 -24.41 37.86 7.34
N VAL A 373 -24.70 36.62 7.73
CA VAL A 373 -26.06 36.04 7.70
C VAL A 373 -26.88 36.49 8.91
N ASP A 374 -26.22 36.87 10.02
CA ASP A 374 -26.86 37.37 11.26
C ASP A 374 -27.06 38.91 11.26
N LEU A 375 -26.38 39.64 10.36
CA LEU A 375 -26.54 41.08 10.14
C LEU A 375 -27.67 41.36 9.14
#